data_AF-A0AAE0B761-F1
#
_entry.id   AF-A0AAE0B761-F1
#
_cell.length_a   1.000
_cell.length_b   1.000
_cell.length_c   1.000
_cell.angle_alpha   90.00
_cell.angle_beta   90.00
_cell.angle_gamma   90.00
#
_symmetry.space_group_name_H-M   'P 1'
#
loop_
_entity.id
_entity.type
_entity.pdbx_description
1 polymer ?
#
loop_
_entity_poly.entity_id
_entity_poly.type
_entity_poly.pdbx_seq_one_letter_code
_entity_poly.pdbx_strand_id
1 'polypeptide(L)'
;MQELMDTATTQFLYSPHHCKILHMVRHGQGIHNVEAEKNIDALLSHDLFDAPMSSLGWQQIFELRKRVHGSRLLDRVELVVTSPLSRTM
;
A
#
# COMPACT_ATOMS: atom_id res chain seq x y z
N MET A 1 -2.71 44.86 7.05
CA MET A 1 -3.90 44.00 6.87
C MET A 1 -3.41 42.57 7.04
N GLN A 2 -3.88 41.96 8.12
CA GLN A 2 -3.55 40.64 8.64
C GLN A 2 -3.75 39.55 7.58
N GLU A 3 -2.83 38.60 7.44
CA GLU A 3 -3.14 37.16 7.41
C GLU A 3 -1.89 36.40 7.90
N LEU A 4 -1.88 36.12 9.21
CA LEU A 4 -0.94 35.21 9.86
C LEU A 4 -1.46 33.80 9.58
N MET A 5 -0.85 33.06 8.65
CA MET A 5 -1.12 31.64 8.53
C MET A 5 -0.46 30.94 9.72
N ASP A 6 -1.27 30.63 10.73
CA ASP A 6 -0.94 29.68 11.78
C ASP A 6 -0.64 28.33 11.11
N THR A 7 0.65 28.10 10.86
CA THR A 7 1.17 26.79 10.50
C THR A 7 1.10 25.98 11.77
N ALA A 8 -0.06 25.34 12.00
CA ALA A 8 -0.29 24.42 13.10
C ALA A 8 0.86 23.40 13.10
N THR A 9 1.85 23.67 13.94
CA THR A 9 3.02 22.81 14.08
C THR A 9 2.46 21.56 14.73
N THR A 10 2.34 20.48 13.97
CA THR A 10 1.87 19.21 14.51
C THR A 10 2.85 18.80 15.61
N GLN A 11 2.49 19.08 16.87
CA GLN A 11 3.29 18.71 18.02
C GLN A 11 3.12 17.20 18.20
N PHE A 12 4.11 16.45 17.72
CA PHE A 12 4.20 15.03 18.03
C PHE A 12 4.41 14.89 19.54
N LEU A 13 3.60 14.05 20.19
CA LEU A 13 3.69 13.75 21.63
C LEU A 13 5.07 13.15 22.03
N TYR A 14 5.84 12.67 21.06
CA TYR A 14 7.15 12.07 21.24
C TYR A 14 8.15 12.62 20.20
N SER A 15 9.42 12.69 20.60
CA SER A 15 10.51 13.02 19.67
C SER A 15 10.52 12.05 18.49
N PRO A 16 10.67 12.51 17.23
CA PRO A 16 10.77 11.62 16.06
C PRO A 16 11.87 10.56 16.19
N HIS A 17 12.93 10.84 16.96
CA HIS A 17 14.02 9.90 17.25
C HIS A 17 13.58 8.68 18.08
N HIS A 18 12.43 8.74 18.75
CA HIS A 18 11.89 7.68 19.61
C HIS A 18 10.71 6.95 18.95
N CYS A 19 10.43 7.24 17.67
CA CYS A 19 9.33 6.67 16.91
C CYS A 19 9.85 5.67 15.87
N LYS A 20 9.01 4.70 15.53
CA LYS A 20 9.22 3.82 14.37
C LYS A 20 8.30 4.26 13.23
N ILE A 21 8.77 4.14 12.00
CA ILE A 21 7.97 4.41 10.80
C ILE A 21 7.41 3.09 10.30
N LEU A 22 6.08 3.00 10.21
CA LEU A 22 5.39 1.87 9.61
C LEU A 22 4.84 2.29 8.24
N HIS A 23 5.29 1.59 7.19
CA HIS A 23 4.76 1.75 5.85
C HIS A 23 3.69 0.69 5.59
N MET A 24 2.46 1.13 5.28
CA MET A 24 1.35 0.24 4.92
C MET A 24 1.12 0.28 3.42
N VAL A 25 1.11 -0.89 2.78
CA VAL A 25 0.92 -1.02 1.34
C VAL A 25 -0.13 -2.10 1.07
N ARG A 26 -1.11 -1.78 0.22
CA ARG A 26 -2.09 -2.75 -0.29
C ARG A 26 -1.53 -3.41 -1.55
N HIS A 27 -1.86 -4.68 -1.78
CA HIS A 27 -1.57 -5.34 -3.07
C HIS A 27 -2.19 -4.58 -4.26
N GLY A 28 -1.62 -4.76 -5.45
CA GLY A 28 -2.21 -4.29 -6.70
C GLY A 28 -3.53 -5.01 -7.02
N GLN A 29 -4.25 -4.56 -8.05
CA GLN A 29 -5.52 -5.18 -8.42
C GLN A 29 -5.36 -6.68 -8.69
N GLY A 30 -6.12 -7.51 -7.96
CA GLY A 30 -6.23 -8.95 -8.19
C GLY A 30 -7.40 -9.29 -9.11
N ILE A 31 -7.39 -10.49 -9.69
CA ILE A 31 -8.53 -11.00 -10.47
C ILE A 31 -9.81 -11.03 -9.61
N HIS A 32 -9.70 -11.33 -8.30
CA HIS A 32 -10.83 -11.26 -7.38
C HIS A 32 -11.47 -9.85 -7.30
N ASN A 33 -10.68 -8.76 -7.47
CA ASN A 33 -11.25 -7.41 -7.50
C ASN A 33 -12.05 -7.18 -8.79
N VAL A 34 -11.52 -7.64 -9.92
CA VAL A 34 -12.18 -7.53 -11.23
C VAL A 34 -13.50 -8.31 -11.24
N GLU A 35 -13.53 -9.52 -10.69
CA GLU A 35 -14.76 -10.31 -10.61
C GLU A 35 -15.76 -9.73 -9.61
N ALA A 36 -15.30 -9.22 -8.46
CA ALA A 36 -16.16 -8.56 -7.48
C ALA A 36 -16.80 -7.25 -8.00
N GLU A 37 -16.12 -6.54 -8.90
CA GLU A 37 -16.68 -5.37 -9.60
C GLU A 37 -17.84 -5.75 -10.52
N LYS A 38 -17.82 -6.96 -11.10
CA LYS A 38 -18.90 -7.47 -11.97
C LYS A 38 -20.06 -8.04 -11.14
N ASN A 39 -19.73 -8.83 -10.12
CA ASN A 39 -20.68 -9.43 -9.21
C ASN A 39 -20.05 -9.58 -7.83
N ILE A 40 -20.61 -8.92 -6.83
CA ILE A 40 -20.08 -8.93 -5.46
C ILE A 40 -20.03 -10.35 -4.85
N ASP A 41 -20.93 -11.24 -5.27
CA ASP A 41 -20.98 -12.63 -4.79
C ASP A 41 -19.73 -13.44 -5.20
N ALA A 42 -18.96 -12.95 -6.17
CA ALA A 42 -17.66 -13.53 -6.56
C ALA A 42 -16.67 -13.57 -5.39
N LEU A 43 -16.81 -12.70 -4.38
CA LEU A 43 -15.98 -12.73 -3.17
C LEU A 43 -16.15 -14.02 -2.33
N LEU A 44 -17.26 -14.74 -2.51
CA LEU A 44 -17.53 -16.01 -1.83
C LEU A 44 -16.95 -17.21 -2.61
N SER A 45 -16.42 -16.99 -3.81
CA SER A 45 -15.84 -18.05 -4.63
C SER A 45 -14.52 -18.55 -4.05
N HIS A 46 -14.42 -19.87 -3.90
CA HIS A 46 -13.18 -20.53 -3.48
C HIS A 46 -12.09 -20.36 -4.54
N ASP A 47 -12.44 -20.32 -5.83
CA ASP A 47 -11.50 -20.12 -6.94
C ASP A 47 -10.85 -18.73 -6.91
N LEU A 48 -11.48 -17.76 -6.23
CA LEU A 48 -10.98 -16.39 -6.11
C LEU A 48 -10.27 -16.11 -4.79
N PHE A 49 -10.17 -17.10 -3.88
CA PHE A 49 -9.54 -16.94 -2.57
C PHE A 49 -8.07 -16.47 -2.68
N ASP A 50 -7.27 -17.19 -3.46
CA ASP A 50 -5.89 -16.80 -3.80
C ASP A 50 -5.74 -16.43 -5.27
N ALA A 51 -6.68 -15.61 -5.75
CA ALA A 51 -6.67 -15.15 -7.13
C ALA A 51 -5.36 -14.39 -7.46
N PRO A 52 -4.77 -14.62 -8.64
CA PRO A 52 -3.56 -13.94 -9.07
C PRO A 52 -3.82 -12.44 -9.32
N MET A 53 -2.73 -11.70 -9.52
CA MET A 53 -2.82 -10.30 -9.96
C MET A 53 -3.35 -10.17 -11.38
N SER A 54 -4.12 -9.10 -11.64
CA SER A 54 -4.52 -8.71 -12.99
C SER A 54 -3.37 -8.02 -13.74
N SER A 55 -3.50 -7.86 -15.06
CA SER A 55 -2.53 -7.07 -15.85
C SER A 55 -2.39 -5.64 -15.34
N LEU A 56 -3.49 -5.02 -14.90
CA LEU A 56 -3.48 -3.69 -14.28
C LEU A 56 -2.77 -3.72 -12.92
N GLY A 57 -2.98 -4.77 -12.11
CA GLY A 57 -2.27 -4.96 -10.84
C GLY A 57 -0.75 -5.00 -11.03
N TRP A 58 -0.26 -5.72 -12.03
CA TRP A 58 1.17 -5.73 -12.38
C TRP A 58 1.70 -4.35 -12.77
N GLN A 59 0.94 -3.58 -13.54
CA GLN A 59 1.31 -2.20 -13.89
C GLN A 59 1.38 -1.29 -12.65
N GLN A 60 0.41 -1.41 -11.73
CA GLN A 60 0.41 -0.66 -10.47
C GLN A 60 1.67 -0.94 -9.65
N ILE A 61 2.06 -2.22 -9.52
CA ILE A 61 3.31 -2.60 -8.83
C ILE A 61 4.53 -2.01 -9.53
N PHE A 62 4.61 -2.10 -10.85
CA PHE A 62 5.76 -1.59 -11.60
C PHE A 62 5.96 -0.08 -11.40
N GLU A 63 4.88 0.70 -11.47
CA GLU A 63 4.95 2.14 -11.26
C GLU A 63 5.29 2.50 -9.81
N LEU A 64 4.71 1.80 -8.82
CA LEU A 64 5.06 2.02 -7.42
C LEU A 64 6.54 1.67 -7.14
N ARG A 65 7.03 0.57 -7.71
CA ARG A 65 8.43 0.12 -7.55
C ARG A 65 9.42 1.18 -8.01
N LYS A 66 9.15 1.86 -9.14
CA LYS A 66 10.00 2.96 -9.64
C LYS A 66 10.08 4.09 -8.62
N ARG A 67 8.94 4.51 -8.06
CA ARG A 67 8.86 5.59 -7.05
C ARG A 67 9.58 5.21 -5.76
N VAL A 68 9.41 3.97 -5.30
CA VAL A 68 10.05 3.45 -4.08
C VAL A 68 11.57 3.34 -4.24
N HIS A 69 12.07 2.89 -5.39
CA HIS A 69 13.50 2.90 -5.67
C HIS A 69 14.06 4.32 -5.75
N GLY A 70 13.37 5.23 -6.44
CA GLY A 70 13.82 6.62 -6.58
C GLY A 70 13.87 7.39 -5.26
N SER A 71 13.03 7.04 -4.28
CA SER A 71 12.99 7.68 -2.96
C SER A 71 14.00 7.11 -1.96
N ARG A 72 14.73 6.06 -2.34
CA ARG A 72 15.63 5.30 -1.45
C ARG A 72 14.93 4.79 -0.18
N LEU A 73 13.62 4.59 -0.24
CA LEU A 73 12.83 4.13 0.91
C LEU A 73 13.30 2.74 1.37
N LEU A 74 13.65 1.87 0.42
CA LEU A 74 14.11 0.51 0.71
C LEU A 74 15.38 0.47 1.56
N ASP A 75 16.25 1.47 1.45
CA ASP A 75 17.49 1.56 2.26
C ASP A 75 17.20 1.73 3.76
N ARG A 76 15.97 2.14 4.11
CA ARG A 76 15.52 2.39 5.49
C ARG A 76 14.57 1.31 6.01
N VAL A 77 14.17 0.35 5.19
CA VAL A 77 13.23 -0.71 5.59
C VAL A 77 14.02 -1.90 6.13
N GLU A 78 13.84 -2.17 7.42
CA GLU A 78 14.55 -3.27 8.12
C GLU A 78 13.72 -4.57 8.15
N LEU A 79 12.40 -4.47 8.00
CA LEU A 79 11.46 -5.59 8.07
C LEU A 79 10.30 -5.38 7.09
N VAL A 80 9.98 -6.43 6.33
CA VAL A 80 8.76 -6.53 5.53
C VAL A 80 7.93 -7.68 6.07
N VAL A 81 6.69 -7.40 6.43
CA VAL A 81 5.70 -8.41 6.79
C VAL A 81 4.62 -8.40 5.72
N THR A 82 4.30 -9.56 5.19
CA THR A 82 3.29 -9.71 4.14
C THR A 82 2.31 -10.82 4.47
N SER A 83 1.12 -10.74 3.88
CA SER A 83 0.14 -11.82 3.93
C SER A 83 0.66 -13.02 3.13
N PRO A 84 0.32 -14.27 3.50
CA PRO A 84 0.76 -15.46 2.77
C PRO A 84 0.10 -15.63 1.39
N LEU A 85 -0.82 -14.74 1.00
CA LEU A 85 -1.53 -14.83 -0.27
C LEU A 85 -0.61 -14.43 -1.43
N SER A 86 -0.71 -15.13 -2.56
CA SER A 86 0.19 -14.96 -3.71
C SER A 86 0.20 -13.52 -4.26
N ARG A 87 -0.90 -12.78 -4.11
CA ARG A 87 -1.02 -11.39 -4.55
C ARG A 87 -0.27 -10.36 -3.69
N THR A 88 0.22 -10.74 -2.51
CA THR A 88 0.99 -9.86 -1.62
C THR A 88 2.48 -10.22 -1.54
N MET A 89 2.89 -11.30 -2.21
CA MET A 89 4.28 -11.76 -2.32
C MET A 89 4.97 -11.14 -3.55
#